data_AF-A0A1Q7LQ13-F1
#
_entry.id   AF-A0A1Q7LQ13-F1
#
_cell.length_a   1.000
_cell.length_b   1.000
_cell.length_c   1.000
_cell.angle_alpha   90.00
_cell.angle_beta   90.00
_cell.angle_gamma   90.00
#
_symmetry.space_group_name_H-M   'P 1'
#
loop_
_entity.id
_entity.type
_entity.pdbx_description
1 polymer ?
#
loop_
_entity_poly.entity_id
_entity_poly.type
_entity_poly.pdbx_seq_one_letter_code
_entity_poly.pdbx_strand_id
1 'polypeptide(L)'
;MPVEAREFLPFEIVKEPWNEYVIKDQGEEGILRGRLILAKVIRIGDTNDPKRLGIQVAPHQIWITHSPPKLRGEPSPRLPSPPDVPNNQRIEVEVETRREDWSAYRLPVDKGDLRLRYVISRGYRVPNLFAMDREPFYIVESAGLSEILKDGEPTGSPVGEPIK
;
A
#
# COMPACT_ATOMS: atom_id res chain seq x y z
N MET A 1 23.66 -19.17 -20.37
CA MET A 1 23.09 -18.66 -19.11
C MET A 1 21.99 -17.69 -19.49
N PRO A 2 20.78 -17.76 -18.92
CA PRO A 2 19.75 -16.76 -19.20
C PRO A 2 20.28 -15.37 -18.80
N VAL A 3 20.07 -14.39 -19.66
CA VAL A 3 20.46 -13.00 -19.39
C VAL A 3 19.28 -12.39 -18.63
N GLU A 4 19.48 -12.12 -17.35
CA GLU A 4 18.48 -11.44 -16.53
C GLU A 4 18.39 -9.97 -16.98
N ALA A 5 17.27 -9.61 -17.60
CA ALA A 5 16.86 -8.24 -17.76
C ALA A 5 16.61 -7.64 -16.38
N ARG A 6 17.24 -6.51 -16.06
CA ARG A 6 16.83 -5.66 -14.95
C ARG A 6 16.90 -4.20 -15.40
N GLU A 7 15.82 -3.75 -15.99
CA GLU A 7 15.73 -2.44 -16.62
C GLU A 7 14.74 -1.55 -15.87
N PHE A 8 15.14 -0.32 -15.55
CA PHE A 8 14.23 0.67 -14.98
C PHE A 8 13.35 1.24 -16.09
N LEU A 9 12.04 1.09 -15.94
CA LEU A 9 11.08 1.64 -16.89
C LEU A 9 10.61 3.02 -16.44
N PRO A 10 10.60 4.02 -17.33
CA PRO A 10 9.92 5.27 -17.05
C PRO A 10 8.41 5.01 -16.98
N PHE A 11 7.73 5.80 -16.16
CA PHE A 11 6.28 5.80 -16.06
C PHE A 11 5.77 7.22 -15.84
N GLU A 12 4.52 7.46 -16.22
CA GLU A 12 3.83 8.72 -15.96
C GLU A 12 2.73 8.50 -14.93
N ILE A 13 2.64 9.39 -13.95
CA ILE A 13 1.60 9.33 -12.93
C ILE A 13 0.30 9.85 -13.54
N VAL A 14 -0.72 8.99 -13.62
CA VAL A 14 -2.07 9.37 -14.04
C VAL A 14 -2.90 9.77 -12.82
N LYS A 15 -2.87 8.95 -11.76
CA LYS A 15 -3.62 9.20 -10.52
C LYS A 15 -2.96 8.51 -9.34
N GLU A 16 -2.84 9.22 -8.22
CA GLU A 16 -2.44 8.67 -6.92
C GLU A 16 -3.36 9.29 -5.84
N PRO A 17 -4.55 8.71 -5.63
CA PRO A 17 -5.53 9.31 -4.73
C PRO A 17 -5.15 9.11 -3.26
N TRP A 18 -5.71 9.97 -2.42
CA TRP A 18 -5.85 9.67 -1.00
C TRP A 18 -7.07 8.78 -0.77
N ASN A 19 -6.82 7.54 -0.36
CA ASN A 19 -7.84 6.64 0.15
C ASN A 19 -8.19 7.03 1.60
N GLU A 20 -9.42 6.73 1.99
CA GLU A 20 -9.99 7.15 3.27
C GLU A 20 -10.67 5.98 3.95
N TYR A 21 -10.41 5.84 5.24
CA TYR A 21 -10.87 4.77 6.10
C TYR A 21 -11.32 5.37 7.44
N VAL A 22 -12.22 4.68 8.13
CA VAL A 22 -12.62 4.98 9.49
C VAL A 22 -11.90 4.02 10.43
N ILE A 23 -11.27 4.53 11.47
CA ILE A 23 -10.64 3.72 12.52
C ILE A 23 -11.48 3.82 13.78
N LYS A 24 -11.95 2.69 14.30
CA LYS A 24 -12.75 2.59 15.52
C LYS A 24 -11.85 2.14 16.66
N ASP A 25 -11.65 3.03 17.62
CA ASP A 25 -10.68 2.84 18.70
C ASP A 25 -11.26 3.38 20.01
N GLN A 26 -11.29 2.52 21.04
CA GLN A 26 -11.85 2.83 22.37
C GLN A 26 -13.26 3.45 22.34
N GLY A 27 -14.10 3.05 21.38
CA GLY A 27 -15.47 3.54 21.21
C GLY A 27 -15.58 4.91 20.51
N GLU A 28 -14.48 5.43 19.98
CA GLU A 28 -14.42 6.67 19.22
C GLU A 28 -14.01 6.38 17.77
N GLU A 29 -14.41 7.25 16.84
CA GLU A 29 -14.07 7.14 15.41
C GLU A 29 -13.05 8.19 15.01
N GLY A 30 -11.96 7.75 14.38
CA GLY A 30 -10.97 8.60 13.71
C GLY A 30 -10.99 8.41 12.20
N ILE A 31 -10.33 9.32 11.49
CA ILE A 31 -10.13 9.20 10.04
C ILE A 31 -8.70 8.73 9.78
N LEU A 32 -8.54 7.63 9.06
CA LEU A 32 -7.27 7.17 8.52
C LEU A 32 -7.24 7.46 7.02
N ARG A 33 -6.17 8.10 6.53
CA ARG A 33 -5.96 8.33 5.09
C ARG A 33 -4.67 7.66 4.64
N GLY A 34 -4.77 6.96 3.51
CA GLY A 34 -3.67 6.24 2.89
C GLY A 34 -3.38 6.75 1.50
N ARG A 35 -2.11 6.85 1.13
CA ARG A 35 -1.69 7.11 -0.25
C ARG A 35 -0.54 6.21 -0.64
N LEU A 36 -0.68 5.58 -1.81
CA LEU A 36 0.38 4.83 -2.47
C LEU A 36 1.13 5.78 -3.40
N ILE A 37 2.46 5.76 -3.34
CA ILE A 37 3.34 6.49 -4.26
C ILE A 37 4.24 5.48 -4.95
N LEU A 38 4.14 5.36 -6.28
CA LEU A 38 5.03 4.48 -7.03
C LEU A 38 6.37 5.17 -7.22
N ALA A 39 7.46 4.57 -6.72
CA ALA A 39 8.80 5.14 -6.88
C ALA A 39 9.54 4.56 -8.08
N LYS A 40 9.37 3.25 -8.37
CA LYS A 40 10.10 2.57 -9.44
C LYS A 40 9.27 1.46 -10.09
N VAL A 41 9.45 1.30 -11.39
CA VAL A 41 9.02 0.15 -12.18
C VAL A 41 10.26 -0.50 -12.77
N ILE A 42 10.41 -1.81 -12.59
CA ILE A 42 11.58 -2.57 -13.02
C ILE A 42 11.08 -3.73 -13.88
N ARG A 43 11.51 -3.78 -15.13
CA ARG A 43 11.34 -4.97 -15.97
C ARG A 43 12.34 -6.03 -15.52
N ILE A 44 11.82 -7.21 -15.24
CA ILE A 44 12.60 -8.38 -14.82
C ILE A 44 12.31 -9.55 -15.76
N GLY A 45 13.27 -10.45 -15.99
CA GLY A 45 13.02 -11.66 -16.78
C GLY A 45 14.14 -12.03 -17.74
N ASP A 46 13.90 -12.98 -18.62
CA ASP A 46 14.87 -13.37 -19.65
C ASP A 46 14.72 -12.46 -20.88
N THR A 47 15.78 -11.73 -21.24
CA THR A 47 15.76 -10.88 -22.46
C THR A 47 15.51 -11.69 -23.74
N ASN A 48 15.83 -12.98 -23.73
CA ASN A 48 15.71 -13.86 -24.90
C ASN A 48 14.34 -14.55 -25.00
N ASP A 49 13.51 -14.48 -23.95
CA ASP A 49 12.16 -15.03 -23.95
C ASP A 49 11.15 -13.96 -23.48
N PRO A 50 10.49 -13.26 -24.42
CA PRO A 50 9.48 -12.25 -24.11
C PRO A 50 8.33 -12.75 -23.23
N LYS A 51 8.06 -14.06 -23.19
CA LYS A 51 7.01 -14.65 -22.33
C LYS A 51 7.44 -14.75 -20.86
N ARG A 52 8.73 -14.59 -20.57
CA ARG A 52 9.32 -14.59 -19.23
C ARG A 52 9.66 -13.19 -18.72
N LEU A 53 9.23 -12.15 -19.43
CA LEU A 53 9.32 -10.78 -18.95
C LEU A 53 8.17 -10.49 -17.99
N GLY A 54 8.51 -10.03 -16.80
CA GLY A 54 7.60 -9.55 -15.77
C GLY A 54 7.93 -8.12 -15.35
N ILE A 55 7.03 -7.55 -14.55
CA ILE A 55 7.22 -6.22 -13.95
C ILE A 55 7.29 -6.38 -12.43
N GLN A 56 8.34 -5.82 -11.84
CA GLN A 56 8.45 -5.59 -10.42
C GLN A 56 8.22 -4.10 -10.12
N VAL A 57 7.43 -3.82 -9.09
CA VAL A 57 7.14 -2.44 -8.65
C VAL A 57 7.76 -2.19 -7.27
N ALA A 58 8.18 -0.95 -7.02
CA ALA A 58 8.63 -0.49 -5.71
C ALA A 58 7.79 0.71 -5.26
N PRO A 59 6.60 0.48 -4.69
CA PRO A 59 5.78 1.53 -4.11
C PRO A 59 6.18 1.87 -2.67
N HIS A 60 5.86 3.09 -2.24
CA HIS A 60 5.84 3.53 -0.85
C HIS A 60 4.40 3.79 -0.42
N GLN A 61 4.16 3.63 0.88
CA GLN A 61 2.88 3.94 1.51
C GLN A 61 3.04 5.12 2.46
N ILE A 62 2.08 6.02 2.42
CA ILE A 62 1.93 7.10 3.40
C ILE A 62 0.61 6.90 4.09
N TRP A 63 0.65 6.86 5.42
CA TRP A 63 -0.53 6.77 6.28
C TRP A 63 -0.56 7.99 7.20
N ILE A 64 -1.72 8.63 7.30
CA ILE A 64 -1.96 9.74 8.22
C ILE A 64 -3.28 9.51 8.96
N THR A 65 -3.37 9.96 10.20
CA THR A 65 -4.57 9.83 11.02
C THR A 65 -5.04 11.18 11.54
N HIS A 66 -6.36 11.29 11.69
CA HIS A 66 -7.02 12.40 12.36
C HIS A 66 -7.98 11.81 13.39
N SER A 67 -7.50 11.68 14.62
CA SER A 67 -8.27 11.13 15.73
C SER A 67 -8.95 12.24 16.53
N PRO A 68 -10.14 11.96 17.11
CA PRO A 68 -10.83 12.90 17.98
C PRO A 68 -9.98 13.23 19.22
N PRO A 69 -10.18 14.42 19.84
CA PRO A 69 -9.37 14.87 20.97
C PRO A 69 -9.26 13.88 22.13
N LYS A 70 -10.28 13.05 22.35
CA LYS A 70 -10.30 12.04 23.42
C LYS A 70 -9.28 10.92 23.23
N LEU A 71 -8.91 10.60 21.99
CA LEU A 71 -7.93 9.56 21.70
C LEU A 71 -6.50 10.09 21.72
N ARG A 72 -6.31 11.41 21.57
CA ARG A 72 -5.01 12.08 21.51
C ARG A 72 -4.31 12.06 22.87
N GLY A 73 -2.98 12.14 22.84
CA GLY A 73 -2.16 12.07 24.03
C GLY A 73 -0.91 12.94 23.97
N GLU A 74 -0.07 12.84 24.99
CA GLU A 74 1.20 13.55 25.02
C GLU A 74 2.19 12.94 24.03
N PRO A 75 2.87 13.75 23.18
CA PRO A 75 3.82 13.26 22.21
C PRO A 75 4.91 12.39 22.83
N SER A 76 5.18 11.24 22.21
CA SER A 76 6.27 10.37 22.62
C SER A 76 7.62 10.93 22.12
N PRO A 77 8.69 10.89 22.94
CA PRO A 77 10.01 11.40 22.52
C PRO A 77 10.56 10.72 21.27
N ARG A 78 10.21 9.45 21.07
CA ARG A 78 10.58 8.66 19.89
C ARG A 78 9.52 7.61 19.62
N LEU A 79 9.14 7.48 18.35
CA LEU A 79 8.32 6.37 17.88
C LEU A 79 9.22 5.22 17.40
N PRO A 80 8.91 3.95 17.72
CA PRO A 80 9.56 2.80 17.13
C PRO A 80 9.16 2.63 15.66
N SER A 81 9.97 1.90 14.89
CA SER A 81 9.52 1.47 13.56
C SER A 81 8.41 0.42 13.73
N PRO A 82 7.39 0.37 12.87
CA PRO A 82 6.31 -0.60 12.99
C PRO A 82 6.77 -2.07 13.12
N PRO A 83 7.81 -2.54 12.39
CA PRO A 83 8.32 -3.91 12.55
C PRO A 83 8.95 -4.20 13.92
N ASP A 84 9.43 -3.16 14.62
CA ASP A 84 10.12 -3.29 15.90
C ASP A 84 9.13 -3.40 17.08
N VAL A 85 7.83 -3.19 16.86
CA VAL A 85 6.79 -3.27 17.90
C VAL A 85 6.34 -4.74 18.07
N PRO A 86 6.55 -5.36 19.23
CA PRO A 86 6.12 -6.73 19.50
C PRO A 86 4.60 -6.92 19.38
N ASN A 87 4.14 -8.08 18.89
CA ASN A 87 2.71 -8.34 18.70
C ASN A 87 1.87 -8.25 19.98
N ASN A 88 2.44 -8.60 21.14
CA ASN A 88 1.75 -8.50 22.43
C ASN A 88 1.58 -7.05 22.93
N GLN A 89 2.21 -6.07 22.27
CA GLN A 89 2.03 -4.64 22.54
C GLN A 89 1.04 -3.99 21.56
N ARG A 90 0.50 -4.74 20.61
CA ARG A 90 -0.44 -4.25 19.60
C ARG A 90 -1.86 -4.55 20.06
N ILE A 91 -2.72 -3.55 20.07
CA ILE A 91 -4.17 -3.71 20.27
C ILE A 91 -4.81 -3.59 18.90
N GLU A 92 -5.48 -4.64 18.43
CA GLU A 92 -6.20 -4.62 17.17
C GLU A 92 -7.36 -3.62 17.24
N VAL A 93 -7.52 -2.83 16.18
CA VAL A 93 -8.59 -1.84 16.02
C VAL A 93 -9.31 -2.11 14.72
N GLU A 94 -10.62 -1.85 14.71
CA GLU A 94 -11.43 -2.04 13.52
C GLU A 94 -11.17 -0.89 12.54
N VAL A 95 -10.95 -1.24 11.27
CA VAL A 95 -10.73 -0.29 10.18
C VAL A 95 -11.74 -0.57 9.08
N GLU A 96 -12.58 0.43 8.78
CA GLU A 96 -13.60 0.34 7.75
C GLU A 96 -13.23 1.18 6.53
N THR A 97 -13.36 0.60 5.34
CA THR A 97 -13.11 1.31 4.08
C THR A 97 -14.22 2.27 3.76
N ARG A 98 -13.90 3.56 3.63
CA ARG A 98 -14.85 4.60 3.22
C ARG A 98 -14.71 4.97 1.74
N ARG A 99 -13.47 5.14 1.28
CA ARG A 99 -13.15 5.36 -0.14
C ARG A 99 -11.81 4.72 -0.46
N GLU A 100 -11.80 3.81 -1.41
CA GLU A 100 -10.58 3.16 -1.88
C GLU A 100 -10.54 3.12 -3.40
N ASP A 101 -9.61 3.88 -3.97
CA ASP A 101 -9.41 4.01 -5.39
C ASP A 101 -8.08 3.37 -5.83
N TRP A 102 -8.01 3.00 -7.10
CA TRP A 102 -6.77 2.61 -7.74
C TRP A 102 -5.87 3.82 -8.00
N SER A 103 -4.58 3.65 -7.72
CA SER A 103 -3.52 4.46 -8.32
C SER A 103 -3.27 3.95 -9.74
N ALA A 104 -3.03 4.85 -10.68
CA ALA A 104 -2.88 4.54 -12.09
C ALA A 104 -1.66 5.22 -12.68
N TYR A 105 -0.95 4.49 -13.54
CA TYR A 105 0.29 4.91 -14.16
C TYR A 105 0.31 4.47 -15.63
N ARG A 106 0.86 5.30 -16.49
CA ARG A 106 1.15 4.95 -17.88
C ARG A 106 2.57 4.41 -17.98
N LEU A 107 2.77 3.33 -18.73
CA LEU A 107 4.08 2.78 -19.08
C LEU A 107 4.35 3.06 -20.57
N PRO A 108 5.02 4.18 -20.94
CA PRO A 108 5.12 4.61 -22.33
C PRO A 108 5.85 3.60 -23.23
N VAL A 109 6.87 2.93 -22.70
CA VAL A 109 7.70 1.96 -23.43
C VAL A 109 6.89 0.73 -23.82
N ASP A 110 6.03 0.25 -22.92
CA ASP A 110 5.25 -0.98 -23.11
C ASP A 110 3.82 -0.73 -23.60
N LYS A 111 3.44 0.54 -23.79
CA LYS A 111 2.07 0.98 -24.14
C LYS A 111 1.01 0.34 -23.23
N GLY A 112 1.35 0.13 -21.97
CA GLY A 112 0.48 -0.46 -20.95
C GLY A 112 0.10 0.54 -19.88
N ASP A 113 -0.97 0.23 -19.16
CA ASP A 113 -1.36 0.93 -17.95
C ASP A 113 -1.10 0.02 -16.75
N LEU A 114 -0.46 0.56 -15.72
CA LEU A 114 -0.25 -0.10 -14.44
C LEU A 114 -1.23 0.49 -13.43
N ARG A 115 -1.99 -0.37 -12.75
CA ARG A 115 -2.84 0.02 -11.63
C ARG A 115 -2.36 -0.64 -10.36
N LEU A 116 -2.27 0.13 -9.28
CA LEU A 116 -1.86 -0.34 -7.97
C LEU A 116 -2.86 0.13 -6.91
N ARG A 117 -3.15 -0.73 -5.95
CA ARG A 117 -3.98 -0.40 -4.79
C ARG A 117 -3.51 -1.19 -3.59
N TYR A 118 -3.57 -0.59 -2.40
CA TYR A 118 -3.42 -1.31 -1.15
C TYR A 118 -4.78 -1.49 -0.50
N VAL A 119 -5.04 -2.71 -0.06
CA VAL A 119 -6.20 -3.05 0.76
C VAL A 119 -5.70 -3.22 2.19
N ILE A 120 -6.29 -2.49 3.14
CA ILE A 120 -5.96 -2.66 4.56
C ILE A 120 -6.44 -4.05 4.99
N SER A 121 -5.52 -4.85 5.54
CA SER A 121 -5.85 -6.14 6.12
C SER A 121 -6.15 -6.03 7.60
N ARG A 122 -5.36 -5.24 8.35
CA ARG A 122 -5.50 -5.05 9.79
C ARG A 122 -4.99 -3.68 10.23
N GLY A 123 -5.57 -3.15 11.31
CA GLY A 123 -5.09 -1.96 12.00
C GLY A 123 -4.75 -2.30 13.46
N TYR A 124 -3.70 -1.68 13.98
CA TYR A 124 -3.30 -1.84 15.38
C TYR A 124 -3.01 -0.48 16.01
N ARG A 125 -3.46 -0.28 17.25
CA ARG A 125 -2.98 0.78 18.14
C ARG A 125 -1.82 0.26 18.98
N VAL A 126 -0.78 1.07 19.16
CA VAL A 126 0.24 0.83 20.19
C VAL A 126 -0.08 1.68 21.42
N PRO A 127 -0.34 1.07 22.59
CA PRO A 127 -0.69 1.81 23.81
C PRO A 127 0.39 2.79 24.22
N ASN A 128 -0.02 3.94 24.76
CA ASN A 128 0.85 4.98 25.31
C ASN A 128 1.87 5.59 24.33
N LEU A 129 1.74 5.33 23.02
CA LEU A 129 2.56 5.96 22.00
C LEU A 129 1.73 6.92 21.16
N PHE A 130 2.27 8.13 21.01
CA PHE A 130 1.64 9.23 20.30
C PHE A 130 2.67 9.96 19.46
N ALA A 131 2.28 10.34 18.24
CA ALA A 131 3.09 11.12 17.34
C ALA A 131 3.24 12.58 17.83
N MET A 132 4.10 13.34 17.16
CA MET A 132 4.42 14.72 17.54
C MET A 132 3.22 15.67 17.45
N ASP A 133 2.24 15.34 16.61
CA ASP A 133 0.96 16.03 16.47
C ASP A 133 -0.12 15.53 17.45
N ARG A 134 0.27 14.71 18.45
CA ARG A 134 -0.59 14.10 19.49
C ARG A 134 -1.50 13.00 18.99
N GLU A 135 -1.40 12.61 17.72
CA GLU A 135 -2.16 11.50 17.16
C GLU A 135 -1.68 10.17 17.76
N PRO A 136 -2.58 9.20 18.03
CA PRO A 136 -2.16 7.87 18.47
C PRO A 136 -1.27 7.18 17.44
N PHE A 137 -0.31 6.40 17.91
CA PHE A 137 0.54 5.62 17.00
C PHE A 137 -0.18 4.36 16.54
N TYR A 138 -0.59 4.36 15.27
CA TYR A 138 -1.21 3.22 14.61
C TYR A 138 -0.23 2.51 13.68
N ILE A 139 -0.35 1.18 13.61
CA ILE A 139 0.33 0.32 12.64
C ILE A 139 -0.74 -0.22 11.70
N VAL A 140 -0.57 0.03 10.40
CA VAL A 140 -1.47 -0.44 9.35
C VAL A 140 -0.79 -1.57 8.59
N GLU A 141 -1.41 -2.75 8.59
CA GLU A 141 -1.03 -3.85 7.71
C GLU A 141 -1.90 -3.81 6.46
N SER A 142 -1.28 -3.98 5.29
CA SER A 142 -1.98 -3.92 4.01
C SER A 142 -1.37 -4.86 2.99
N ALA A 143 -2.21 -5.31 2.05
CA ALA A 143 -1.84 -6.15 0.93
C ALA A 143 -1.90 -5.36 -0.38
N GLY A 144 -0.85 -5.48 -1.19
CA GLY A 144 -0.77 -4.81 -2.49
C GLY A 144 -1.46 -5.62 -3.57
N LEU A 145 -2.34 -4.97 -4.33
CA LEU A 145 -2.93 -5.47 -5.55
C LEU A 145 -2.35 -4.70 -6.74
N SER A 146 -2.03 -5.41 -7.81
CA SER A 146 -1.49 -4.84 -9.03
C SER A 146 -2.16 -5.43 -10.26
N GLU A 147 -2.51 -4.56 -11.21
CA GLU A 147 -3.04 -4.95 -12.51
C GLU A 147 -2.20 -4.27 -13.61
N ILE A 148 -1.87 -5.03 -14.65
CA ILE A 148 -1.30 -4.49 -15.88
C ILE A 148 -2.38 -4.63 -16.95
N LEU A 149 -2.71 -3.53 -17.60
CA LEU A 149 -3.66 -3.47 -18.70
C LEU A 149 -2.89 -3.18 -19.99
N LYS A 150 -3.12 -3.94 -21.06
CA LYS A 150 -2.68 -3.62 -22.42
C LYS A 150 -3.91 -3.28 -23.24
N ASP A 151 -3.87 -2.15 -23.93
CA ASP A 151 -5.01 -1.65 -24.72
C ASP A 151 -6.33 -1.53 -23.92
N GLY A 152 -6.26 -1.37 -22.60
CA GLY A 152 -7.41 -1.28 -21.70
C GLY A 152 -7.92 -2.63 -21.15
N GLU A 153 -7.35 -3.75 -21.57
CA GLU A 153 -7.71 -5.11 -21.14
C GLU A 153 -6.69 -5.67 -20.13
N PRO A 154 -7.11 -6.36 -19.05
CA PRO A 154 -6.20 -7.01 -18.11
C PRO A 154 -5.33 -8.07 -18.77
N THR A 155 -4.01 -8.01 -18.56
CA THR A 155 -3.07 -8.96 -19.20
C THR A 155 -2.78 -10.22 -18.38
N GLY A 156 -3.54 -10.46 -17.32
CA GLY A 156 -3.35 -11.61 -16.42
C GLY A 156 -4.57 -12.51 -16.37
N SER A 157 -4.38 -13.81 -16.62
CA SER A 157 -5.35 -14.84 -16.21
C SER A 157 -5.42 -14.91 -14.67
N PRO A 158 -6.59 -15.18 -14.08
CA PRO A 158 -6.69 -15.40 -12.63
C PRO A 158 -5.74 -16.52 -12.21
N VAL A 159 -4.94 -16.26 -11.19
CA VAL A 159 -4.08 -17.28 -10.57
C VAL A 159 -5.00 -18.32 -9.93
N GLY A 160 -5.13 -19.47 -10.60
CA GLY A 160 -5.56 -20.76 -10.07
C GLY A 160 -6.93 -20.80 -9.39
N GLU A 161 -7.94 -21.34 -10.09
CA GLU A 161 -9.04 -22.01 -9.39
C GLU A 161 -8.47 -23.08 -8.44
N PRO A 162 -9.02 -23.24 -7.22
CA PRO A 162 -8.63 -24.33 -6.36
C PRO A 162 -8.94 -25.65 -7.05
N ILE A 163 -7.92 -26.50 -7.16
CA ILE A 163 -8.05 -27.89 -7.60
C ILE A 163 -9.06 -28.56 -6.66
N LYS A 164 -10.17 -29.05 -7.24
CA LYS A 164 -11.18 -29.85 -6.54
C LYS A 164 -10.64 -31.22 -6.13
#